data_AF-A0A957NK32-F1
#
_entry.id   AF-A0A957NK32-F1
#
_cell.length_a   1.000
_cell.length_b   1.000
_cell.length_c   1.000
_cell.angle_alpha   90.00
_cell.angle_beta   90.00
_cell.angle_gamma   90.00
#
_symmetry.space_group_name_H-M   'P 1'
#
loop_
_entity.id
_entity.type
_entity.pdbx_description
1 polymer ?
#
loop_
_entity_poly.entity_id
_entity_poly.type
_entity_poly.pdbx_seq_one_letter_code
_entity_poly.pdbx_strand_id
1 'polypeptide(L)'
;PQGESHALLHTTGFLFNADASDTQMELALQFAHFASSLDSQQMLMKQVGHTPVNVGVNTDSTGPVAIFAQSVDEATIGPIGQLATLLDSAGDKAYDDVLVDGLQPSVAVSNMATQLAQIAQTDVMTPTADGMLTLRFGDLQLNLLHVDSLNLITENPE
;
A
#
# COMPACT_ATOMS: atom_id res chain seq x y z
N PRO A 1 18.85 12.93 -12.72
CA PRO A 1 17.52 12.87 -12.08
C PRO A 1 16.71 14.14 -12.38
N GLN A 2 15.82 14.06 -13.37
CA GLN A 2 14.83 15.10 -13.64
C GLN A 2 13.46 14.48 -13.40
N GLY A 3 12.75 14.98 -12.39
CA GLY A 3 11.45 14.48 -11.97
C GLY A 3 11.06 15.12 -10.63
N GLU A 4 9.77 15.33 -10.41
CA GLU A 4 9.26 15.75 -9.11
C GLU A 4 9.40 14.59 -8.12
N SER A 5 9.94 14.88 -6.93
CA SER A 5 9.97 13.92 -5.84
C SER A 5 8.73 14.10 -4.98
N HIS A 6 7.94 13.04 -4.87
CA HIS A 6 6.76 13.01 -4.00
C HIS A 6 6.98 12.03 -2.86
N ALA A 7 6.48 12.36 -1.67
CA ALA A 7 6.54 11.45 -0.54
C ALA A 7 5.68 10.20 -0.83
N LEU A 8 6.11 9.03 -0.35
CA LEU A 8 5.28 7.84 -0.36
C LEU A 8 4.38 7.84 0.87
N LEU A 9 3.07 7.73 0.64
CA LEU A 9 2.08 7.62 1.70
C LEU A 9 1.90 6.15 2.08
N HIS A 10 2.15 5.85 3.35
CA HIS A 10 1.80 4.57 3.97
C HIS A 10 0.54 4.74 4.81
N THR A 11 -0.42 3.84 4.61
CA THR A 11 -1.67 3.80 5.37
C THR A 11 -1.72 2.55 6.22
N THR A 12 -2.26 2.69 7.43
CA THR A 12 -2.54 1.55 8.31
C THR A 12 -4.01 1.17 8.16
N GLY A 13 -4.27 -0.08 7.82
CA GLY A 13 -5.60 -0.64 7.72
C GLY A 13 -5.81 -1.76 8.74
N PHE A 14 -7.06 -1.99 9.11
CA PHE A 14 -7.45 -3.21 9.82
C PHE A 14 -7.75 -4.30 8.80
N LEU A 15 -7.10 -5.45 8.95
CA LEU A 15 -7.42 -6.65 8.19
C LEU A 15 -8.10 -7.66 9.11
N PHE A 16 -9.15 -8.30 8.61
CA PHE A 16 -9.89 -9.31 9.36
C PHE A 16 -9.69 -10.67 8.73
N ASN A 17 -9.62 -11.70 9.57
CA ASN A 17 -9.48 -13.08 9.11
C ASN A 17 -10.77 -13.53 8.41
N ALA A 18 -10.65 -14.02 7.18
CA ALA A 18 -11.78 -14.56 6.41
C ALA A 18 -12.38 -15.82 7.06
N ASP A 19 -11.58 -16.59 7.79
CA ASP A 19 -12.00 -17.81 8.49
C ASP A 19 -12.52 -17.53 9.91
N ALA A 20 -12.75 -16.27 10.27
CA ALA A 20 -13.33 -15.90 11.56
C ALA A 20 -14.76 -16.44 11.68
N SER A 21 -15.11 -16.94 12.87
CA SER A 21 -16.52 -17.26 13.18
C SER A 21 -17.40 -16.00 13.12
N ASP A 22 -18.70 -16.18 12.89
CA ASP A 22 -19.66 -15.07 12.81
C ASP A 22 -19.57 -14.11 14.00
N THR A 23 -19.45 -14.64 15.22
CA THR A 23 -19.28 -13.83 16.44
C THR A 23 -17.97 -13.04 16.46
N GLN A 24 -16.88 -13.63 15.96
CA GLN A 24 -15.60 -12.91 15.86
C GLN A 24 -15.64 -11.82 14.80
N MET A 25 -16.29 -12.08 13.67
CA MET A 25 -16.48 -11.08 12.62
C MET A 25 -17.33 -9.91 13.13
N GLU A 26 -18.42 -10.20 13.86
CA GLU A 26 -19.25 -9.16 14.47
C GLU A 26 -18.44 -8.28 15.44
N LEU A 27 -17.65 -8.88 16.32
CA LEU A 27 -16.80 -8.14 17.25
C LEU A 27 -15.73 -7.31 16.52
N ALA A 28 -15.14 -7.88 15.47
CA ALA A 28 -14.15 -7.19 14.65
C ALA A 28 -14.72 -5.95 13.97
N LEU A 29 -15.95 -6.03 13.45
CA LEU A 29 -16.67 -4.89 12.88
C LEU A 29 -17.01 -3.84 13.94
N GLN A 30 -17.48 -4.26 15.12
CA GLN A 30 -17.72 -3.34 16.24
C GLN A 30 -16.46 -2.59 16.64
N PHE A 31 -15.31 -3.29 16.69
CA PHE A 31 -14.02 -2.66 16.93
C PHE A 31 -13.64 -1.69 15.81
N ALA A 32 -13.82 -2.05 14.54
CA ALA A 32 -13.54 -1.17 13.40
C ALA A 32 -14.35 0.13 13.48
N HIS A 33 -15.64 0.03 13.83
CA HIS A 33 -16.51 1.19 14.05
C HIS A 33 -16.05 2.05 15.22
N PHE A 34 -15.71 1.42 16.35
CA PHE A 34 -15.18 2.15 17.49
C PHE A 34 -13.85 2.86 17.16
N ALA A 35 -12.92 2.17 16.52
CA ALA A 35 -11.59 2.69 16.20
C ALA A 35 -11.66 3.83 15.17
N SER A 36 -12.60 3.78 14.22
CA SER A 36 -12.83 4.83 13.21
C SER A 36 -13.73 5.98 13.69
N SER A 37 -14.31 5.88 14.89
CA SER A 37 -15.13 6.94 15.48
C SER A 37 -14.33 8.23 15.70
N LEU A 38 -15.04 9.35 15.71
CA LEU A 38 -14.45 10.68 15.93
C LEU A 38 -13.64 10.74 17.23
N ASP A 39 -14.24 10.30 18.34
CA ASP A 39 -13.61 10.36 19.66
C ASP A 39 -12.35 9.48 19.75
N SER A 40 -12.40 8.27 19.19
CA SER A 40 -11.23 7.37 19.17
C SER A 40 -10.11 7.90 18.30
N GLN A 41 -10.41 8.39 17.09
CA GLN A 41 -9.40 8.98 16.20
C GLN A 41 -8.81 10.27 16.79
N GLN A 42 -9.63 11.09 17.46
CA GLN A 42 -9.19 12.27 18.18
C GLN A 42 -8.26 11.91 19.35
N MET A 43 -8.56 10.82 20.07
CA MET A 43 -7.72 10.28 21.14
C MET A 43 -6.38 9.79 20.57
N LEU A 44 -6.40 8.96 19.53
CA LEU A 44 -5.20 8.42 18.89
C LEU A 44 -4.30 9.54 18.38
N MET A 45 -4.86 10.55 17.70
CA MET A 45 -4.12 11.72 17.26
C MET A 45 -3.42 12.43 18.42
N LYS A 46 -4.11 12.64 19.55
CA LYS A 46 -3.56 13.36 20.71
C LYS A 46 -2.53 12.56 21.49
N GLN A 47 -2.69 11.24 21.59
CA GLN A 47 -1.84 10.40 22.45
C GLN A 47 -0.62 9.84 21.71
N VAL A 48 -0.80 9.43 20.46
CA VAL A 48 0.22 8.72 19.68
C VAL A 48 0.59 9.44 18.39
N GLY A 49 -0.02 10.59 18.10
CA GLY A 49 0.34 11.43 16.95
C GLY A 49 -0.08 10.83 15.60
N HIS A 50 -0.99 9.86 15.59
CA HIS A 50 -1.49 9.29 14.33
C HIS A 50 -2.36 10.30 13.60
N THR A 51 -2.09 10.48 12.30
CA THR A 51 -2.95 11.28 11.43
C THR A 51 -4.28 10.55 11.24
N PRO A 52 -5.41 11.19 11.60
CA PRO A 52 -6.71 10.57 11.49
C PRO A 52 -7.16 10.44 10.03
N VAL A 53 -7.89 9.37 9.72
CA VAL A 53 -8.59 9.22 8.43
C VAL A 53 -10.00 9.82 8.47
N ASN A 54 -10.52 10.09 9.66
CA ASN A 54 -11.86 10.65 9.84
C ASN A 54 -11.81 12.18 9.68
N VAL A 55 -12.44 12.69 8.61
CA VAL A 55 -12.47 14.12 8.25
C VAL A 55 -13.14 15.01 9.30
N GLY A 56 -13.91 14.43 10.24
CA GLY A 56 -14.49 15.17 11.35
C GLY A 56 -13.49 15.49 12.47
N VAL A 57 -12.33 14.84 12.50
CA VAL A 57 -11.26 15.15 13.47
C VAL A 57 -10.60 16.45 13.05
N ASN A 58 -10.63 17.44 13.93
CA ASN A 58 -9.96 18.70 13.66
C ASN A 58 -8.43 18.52 13.72
N THR A 59 -7.78 18.70 12.57
CA THR A 59 -6.33 18.65 12.38
C THR A 59 -5.70 20.04 12.25
N ASP A 60 -6.47 21.13 12.29
CA ASP A 60 -6.04 22.53 12.00
C ASP A 60 -5.11 23.16 13.07
N SER A 61 -4.72 22.40 14.10
CA SER A 61 -3.82 22.88 15.14
C SER A 61 -2.36 22.92 14.68
N THR A 62 -1.57 23.92 15.09
CA THR A 62 -0.13 23.96 14.81
C THR A 62 0.60 22.82 15.51
N GLY A 63 0.84 21.72 14.80
CA GLY A 63 1.51 20.53 15.29
C GLY A 63 1.94 19.58 14.17
N PRO A 64 2.72 18.54 14.49
CA PRO A 64 3.27 17.61 13.49
C PRO A 64 2.20 16.97 12.60
N VAL A 65 1.02 16.66 13.16
CA VAL A 65 -0.11 16.07 12.42
C VAL A 65 -0.66 17.03 11.36
N ALA A 66 -0.72 18.33 11.63
CA ALA A 66 -1.21 19.32 10.68
C ALA A 66 -0.24 19.52 9.51
N ILE A 67 1.06 19.54 9.81
CA ILE A 67 2.11 19.61 8.78
C ILE A 67 2.06 18.36 7.91
N PHE A 68 1.95 17.17 8.53
CA PHE A 68 1.79 15.93 7.80
C PHE A 68 0.53 15.94 6.94
N ALA A 69 -0.62 16.33 7.48
CA ALA A 69 -1.89 16.39 6.75
C ALA A 69 -1.80 17.28 5.50
N GLN A 70 -1.09 18.40 5.57
CA GLN A 70 -0.82 19.24 4.39
C GLN A 70 0.05 18.54 3.33
N SER A 71 1.03 17.75 3.77
CA SER A 71 1.92 17.02 2.84
C SER A 71 1.28 15.78 2.20
N VAL A 72 0.17 15.28 2.75
CA VAL A 72 -0.54 14.10 2.22
C VAL A 72 -1.14 14.37 0.85
N ASP A 73 -1.58 15.61 0.58
CA ASP A 73 -2.21 15.98 -0.70
C ASP A 73 -1.25 15.85 -1.90
N GLU A 74 0.06 16.00 -1.65
CA GLU A 74 1.12 15.86 -2.66
C GLU A 74 1.75 14.45 -2.64
N ALA A 75 1.38 13.60 -1.68
CA ALA A 75 1.97 12.28 -1.54
C ALA A 75 1.39 11.28 -2.56
N THR A 76 2.23 10.35 -3.00
CA THR A 76 1.80 9.22 -3.83
C THR A 76 1.58 7.99 -2.96
N ILE A 77 0.49 7.26 -3.18
CA ILE A 77 0.23 6.00 -2.45
C ILE A 77 1.34 5.00 -2.77
N GLY A 78 2.03 4.55 -1.72
CA GLY A 78 3.08 3.55 -1.84
C GLY A 78 2.53 2.17 -2.21
N PRO A 79 3.34 1.29 -2.82
CA PRO A 79 2.96 -0.11 -2.99
C PRO A 79 2.75 -0.80 -1.64
N ILE A 80 2.00 -1.91 -1.64
CA ILE A 80 1.69 -2.71 -0.45
C ILE A 80 2.39 -4.07 -0.48
N GLY A 81 2.53 -4.69 0.69
CA GLY A 81 3.06 -6.05 0.82
C GLY A 81 4.54 -6.16 0.44
N GLN A 82 4.93 -7.26 -0.20
CA GLN A 82 6.33 -7.54 -0.55
C GLN A 82 6.92 -6.49 -1.51
N LEU A 83 6.09 -5.88 -2.35
CA LEU A 83 6.52 -4.83 -3.27
C LEU A 83 7.01 -3.58 -2.52
N ALA A 84 6.44 -3.27 -1.34
CA ALA A 84 6.93 -2.18 -0.48
C ALA A 84 8.35 -2.46 0.00
N THR A 85 8.58 -3.64 0.59
CA THR A 85 9.89 -4.04 1.09
C THR A 85 10.96 -4.09 0.00
N LEU A 86 10.57 -4.54 -1.21
CA LEU A 86 11.45 -4.55 -2.37
C LEU A 86 11.80 -3.13 -2.84
N LEU A 87 10.82 -2.23 -2.87
CA LEU A 87 11.05 -0.84 -3.24
C LEU A 87 11.96 -0.14 -2.21
N ASP A 88 11.74 -0.35 -0.92
CA ASP A 88 12.53 0.23 0.16
C ASP A 88 13.99 -0.24 0.06
N SER A 89 14.22 -1.55 -0.01
CA SER A 89 15.57 -2.12 -0.10
C SER A 89 16.32 -1.71 -1.37
N ALA A 90 15.64 -1.66 -2.52
CA ALA A 90 16.23 -1.21 -3.78
C ALA A 90 16.52 0.31 -3.75
N GLY A 91 15.65 1.08 -3.12
CA GLY A 91 15.79 2.52 -2.91
C GLY A 91 16.97 2.87 -2.00
N ASP A 92 17.07 2.21 -0.84
CA ASP A 92 18.17 2.37 0.12
C ASP A 92 19.50 2.05 -0.55
N LYS A 93 19.57 0.94 -1.31
CA LYS A 93 20.78 0.61 -2.07
C LYS A 93 21.13 1.68 -3.10
N ALA A 94 20.16 2.18 -3.86
CA ALA A 94 20.40 3.23 -4.84
C ALA A 94 20.89 4.53 -4.18
N TYR A 95 20.38 4.82 -2.99
CA TYR A 95 20.79 5.97 -2.19
C TYR A 95 22.23 5.82 -1.69
N ASP A 96 22.58 4.65 -1.15
CA ASP A 96 23.93 4.31 -0.70
C ASP A 96 24.93 4.31 -1.85
N ASP A 97 24.57 3.75 -3.01
CA ASP A 97 25.40 3.75 -4.22
C ASP A 97 25.80 5.20 -4.61
N VAL A 98 24.90 6.18 -4.41
CA VAL A 98 25.17 7.60 -4.70
C VAL A 98 25.97 8.27 -3.60
N LEU A 99 25.55 8.13 -2.33
CA LEU A 99 26.13 8.89 -1.23
C LEU A 99 27.43 8.30 -0.68
N VAL A 100 27.54 6.98 -0.69
CA VAL A 100 28.66 6.23 -0.11
C VAL A 100 29.66 5.87 -1.21
N ASP A 101 29.17 5.24 -2.29
CA ASP A 101 30.04 4.73 -3.36
C ASP A 101 30.32 5.78 -4.45
N GLY A 102 29.67 6.95 -4.39
CA GLY A 102 29.91 8.08 -5.29
C GLY A 102 29.45 7.83 -6.73
N LEU A 103 28.53 6.88 -6.96
CA LEU A 103 27.95 6.67 -8.28
C LEU A 103 27.14 7.91 -8.71
N GLN A 104 27.17 8.18 -10.01
CA GLN A 104 26.28 9.17 -10.59
C GLN A 104 24.82 8.78 -10.35
N PRO A 105 23.94 9.71 -9.90
CA PRO A 105 22.55 9.40 -9.60
C PRO A 105 21.77 8.73 -10.75
N SER A 106 22.07 9.08 -11.99
CA SER A 106 21.44 8.44 -13.16
C SER A 106 21.78 6.95 -13.28
N VAL A 107 23.01 6.57 -12.91
CA VAL A 107 23.47 5.18 -12.98
C VAL A 107 22.86 4.37 -11.84
N ALA A 108 22.87 4.90 -10.62
CA ALA A 108 22.25 4.24 -9.47
C ALA A 108 20.76 3.96 -9.69
N VAL A 109 20.00 4.96 -10.19
CA VAL A 109 18.58 4.79 -10.51
C VAL A 109 18.36 3.79 -11.65
N SER A 110 19.22 3.79 -12.68
CA SER A 110 19.13 2.80 -13.77
C SER A 110 19.37 1.37 -13.27
N ASN A 111 20.32 1.20 -12.34
CA ASN A 111 20.60 -0.10 -11.72
C ASN A 111 19.43 -0.57 -10.86
N MET A 112 18.86 0.33 -10.06
CA MET A 112 17.66 0.07 -9.25
C MET A 112 16.47 -0.37 -10.11
N ALA A 113 16.18 0.37 -11.19
CA ALA A 113 15.10 0.02 -12.11
C ALA A 113 15.30 -1.36 -12.75
N THR A 114 16.54 -1.70 -13.09
CA THR A 114 16.88 -3.03 -13.63
C THR A 114 16.65 -4.14 -12.61
N GLN A 115 17.05 -3.93 -11.35
CA GLN A 115 16.84 -4.90 -10.26
C GLN A 115 15.35 -5.12 -10.00
N LEU A 116 14.57 -4.04 -9.90
CA LEU A 116 13.12 -4.13 -9.71
C LEU A 116 12.42 -4.84 -10.87
N ALA A 117 12.85 -4.58 -12.12
CA ALA A 117 12.30 -5.25 -13.30
C ALA A 117 12.63 -6.76 -13.33
N GLN A 118 13.81 -7.17 -12.89
CA GLN A 118 14.19 -8.59 -12.80
C GLN A 118 13.39 -9.34 -11.74
N ILE A 119 13.15 -8.70 -10.60
CA ILE A 119 12.34 -9.27 -9.51
C ILE A 119 10.88 -9.38 -9.94
N ALA A 120 10.35 -8.34 -10.59
CA ALA A 120 9.00 -8.39 -11.16
C ALA A 120 8.85 -9.51 -12.22
N GLN A 121 9.90 -9.88 -12.95
CA GLN A 121 9.86 -11.00 -13.90
C GLN A 121 9.97 -12.37 -13.25
N THR A 122 10.45 -12.47 -12.01
CA THR A 122 10.57 -13.76 -11.30
C THR A 122 9.29 -14.13 -10.55
N ASP A 123 8.44 -13.16 -10.20
CA ASP A 123 7.15 -13.38 -9.50
C ASP A 123 5.89 -13.25 -10.40
N VAL A 124 6.04 -13.01 -11.71
CA VAL A 124 4.89 -12.81 -12.62
C VAL A 124 4.78 -13.96 -13.63
N MET A 125 3.78 -14.82 -13.39
CA MET A 125 3.07 -15.70 -14.33
C MET A 125 3.85 -16.82 -15.04
N THR A 126 3.75 -18.05 -14.51
CA THR A 126 3.68 -19.24 -15.38
C THR A 126 2.23 -19.52 -15.71
N PRO A 127 1.76 -19.36 -16.96
CA PRO A 127 0.49 -19.94 -17.38
C PRO A 127 0.60 -21.45 -17.21
N THR A 128 -0.27 -22.04 -16.37
CA THR A 128 -0.40 -23.50 -16.34
C THR A 128 -1.13 -23.94 -17.61
N ALA A 129 -0.83 -25.14 -18.11
CA ALA A 129 -1.35 -25.66 -19.38
C ALA A 129 -2.90 -25.71 -19.46
N ASP A 130 -3.59 -25.51 -18.34
CA ASP A 130 -5.04 -25.56 -18.20
C ASP A 130 -5.71 -24.18 -18.12
N GLY A 131 -4.98 -23.09 -18.41
CA GLY A 131 -5.56 -21.73 -18.47
C GLY A 131 -5.82 -21.08 -17.10
N MET A 132 -5.36 -21.69 -16.00
CA MET A 132 -5.37 -21.06 -14.68
C MET A 132 -4.13 -20.19 -14.45
N LEU A 133 -4.38 -18.99 -13.93
CA LEU A 133 -3.35 -18.03 -13.55
C LEU A 133 -2.97 -18.29 -12.10
N THR A 134 -1.81 -18.92 -11.90
CA THR A 134 -1.25 -19.16 -10.56
C THR A 134 -0.28 -18.05 -10.23
N LEU A 135 -0.58 -17.27 -9.19
CA LEU A 135 0.36 -16.33 -8.59
C LEU A 135 1.09 -17.04 -7.46
N ARG A 136 2.42 -17.12 -7.52
CA ARG A 136 3.24 -17.70 -6.46
C ARG A 136 3.97 -16.58 -5.74
N PHE A 137 3.89 -16.58 -4.42
CA PHE A 137 4.65 -15.68 -3.54
C PHE A 137 5.46 -16.57 -2.59
N GLY A 138 6.68 -16.94 -2.99
CA GLY A 138 7.48 -17.92 -2.24
C GLY A 138 6.76 -19.27 -2.11
N ASP A 139 6.50 -19.71 -0.87
CA ASP A 139 5.78 -20.97 -0.57
C ASP A 139 4.25 -20.85 -0.68
N LEU A 140 3.71 -19.63 -0.83
CA LEU A 140 2.26 -19.42 -1.02
C LEU A 140 1.88 -19.53 -2.50
N GLN A 141 0.89 -20.37 -2.80
CA GLN A 141 0.26 -20.46 -4.11
C GLN A 141 -1.17 -19.93 -4.04
N LEU A 142 -1.48 -18.92 -4.85
CA LEU A 142 -2.83 -18.39 -5.06
C LEU A 142 -3.29 -18.77 -6.47
N ASN A 143 -4.28 -19.65 -6.56
CA ASN A 143 -4.90 -20.04 -7.81
C ASN A 143 -6.09 -19.12 -8.07
N LEU A 144 -5.96 -18.23 -9.06
CA LEU A 144 -7.05 -17.38 -9.51
C LEU A 144 -7.77 -18.07 -10.66
N LEU A 145 -9.03 -18.40 -10.45
CA LEU A 145 -9.94 -18.84 -11.51
C LEU A 145 -10.16 -17.67 -12.48
N HIS A 146 -9.94 -17.92 -13.76
CA HIS A 146 -10.27 -16.99 -14.84
C HIS A 146 -11.80 -16.84 -14.90
N VAL A 147 -12.33 -15.80 -14.28
CA VAL A 147 -13.70 -15.37 -14.54
C VAL A 147 -13.63 -14.39 -15.70
N ASP A 148 -13.79 -14.92 -16.91
CA ASP A 148 -14.05 -14.09 -18.09
C ASP A 148 -15.16 -13.10 -17.75
N SER A 149 -14.84 -11.82 -17.93
CA SER A 149 -15.76 -10.74 -18.33
C SER A 149 -17.24 -10.98 -17.98
N LEU A 150 -17.64 -10.39 -16.85
CA LEU A 150 -19.04 -10.11 -16.51
C LEU A 150 -19.81 -9.54 -17.71
N ASN A 151 -20.94 -10.18 -18.04
CA ASN A 151 -21.98 -9.56 -18.87
C ASN A 151 -22.41 -8.23 -18.23
N LEU A 152 -22.19 -7.13 -18.94
CA LEU A 152 -22.83 -5.84 -18.69
C LEU A 152 -24.34 -6.00 -18.94
N ILE A 153 -25.11 -6.23 -17.87
CA ILE A 153 -26.55 -5.94 -17.89
C ILE A 153 -26.69 -4.43 -17.78
N THR A 154 -26.90 -3.76 -18.92
CA THR A 154 -27.46 -2.41 -18.95
C THR A 154 -28.96 -2.52 -18.71
N GLU A 155 -29.41 -2.36 -17.47
CA GLU A 155 -30.80 -1.96 -17.19
C GLU A 155 -30.82 -0.42 -17.12
N ASN A 156 -31.46 0.18 -18.12
CA ASN A 156 -31.76 1.59 -18.20
C ASN A 156 -33.00 1.89 -17.34
N PRO A 157 -32.98 2.87 -16.42
CA PRO A 157 -34.20 3.42 -15.84
C PRO A 157 -34.72 4.57 -16.71
N GLU A 158 -36.03 4.49 -16.99
CA GLU A 158 -36.93 5.45 -17.67
C GLU A 158 -36.88 5.52 -19.21
#